data_AF-A0A328SJ06-F1
#
_entry.id   AF-A0A328SJ06-F1
#
_cell.length_a   1.000
_cell.length_b   1.000
_cell.length_c   1.000
_cell.angle_alpha   90.00
_cell.angle_beta   90.00
_cell.angle_gamma   90.00
#
_symmetry.space_group_name_H-M   'P 1'
#
loop_
_entity.id
_entity.type
_entity.pdbx_description
1 polymer ?
#
loop_
_entity_poly.entity_id
_entity_poly.type
_entity_poly.pdbx_seq_one_letter_code
_entity_poly.pdbx_strand_id
1 'polypeptide(L)' 'MNMKLKICPRCGSSDIEWTLPQNWSMCSCNDCSFTGPVIEADKQTQKKLQKKWAKKKHKK' A
#
# COMPACT_ATOMS: atom_id res chain seq x y z
N MET A 1 4.89 -20.20 -8.57
CA MET A 1 5.73 -19.07 -8.09
C MET A 1 4.82 -17.99 -7.51
N ASN A 2 4.75 -17.87 -6.19
CA ASN A 2 3.97 -16.81 -5.52
C ASN A 2 4.80 -15.52 -5.51
N MET A 3 4.50 -14.59 -6.43
CA MET A 3 5.08 -13.25 -6.41
C MET A 3 4.49 -12.46 -5.25
N LYS A 4 5.27 -12.27 -4.20
CA LYS A 4 4.96 -11.34 -3.11
C LYS A 4 5.24 -9.91 -3.60
N LEU A 5 4.28 -9.01 -3.42
CA LEU A 5 4.37 -7.60 -3.82
C LEU A 5 4.40 -6.75 -2.56
N LYS A 6 5.29 -5.74 -2.52
CA LYS A 6 5.26 -4.69 -1.50
C LYS A 6 4.11 -3.74 -1.82
N ILE A 7 3.15 -3.65 -0.91
CA ILE A 7 1.94 -2.84 -1.08
C ILE A 7 1.65 -2.00 0.16
N CYS A 8 0.92 -0.90 -0.05
CA CYS A 8 0.45 -0.05 1.03
C CYS A 8 -0.64 -0.77 1.86
N PRO A 9 -0.54 -0.83 3.20
CA PRO A 9 -1.53 -1.51 4.04
C PRO A 9 -2.90 -0.82 4.08
N ARG A 10 -3.01 0.43 3.62
CA ARG A 10 -4.28 1.19 3.58
C ARG A 10 -5.04 0.99 2.28
N CYS A 11 -4.42 1.36 1.15
CA CYS A 11 -5.09 1.37 -0.15
C CYS A 11 -4.74 0.15 -1.01
N GLY A 12 -3.68 -0.60 -0.69
CA GLY A 12 -3.17 -1.66 -1.56
C GLY A 12 -2.51 -1.16 -2.84
N SER A 13 -2.10 0.10 -2.89
CA SER A 13 -1.25 0.61 -3.97
C SER A 13 0.15 0.05 -3.83
N SER A 14 0.75 -0.32 -4.96
CA SER A 14 2.18 -0.60 -5.08
C SER A 14 3.00 0.67 -5.38
N ASP A 15 2.32 1.80 -5.57
CA ASP A 15 2.94 3.11 -5.79
C ASP A 15 3.32 3.71 -4.44
N ILE A 16 4.58 3.44 -4.06
CA ILE A 16 5.13 3.81 -2.77
C ILE A 16 6.56 4.32 -3.00
N GLU A 17 6.80 5.54 -2.54
CA GLU A 17 8.08 6.22 -2.63
C GLU A 17 8.81 6.14 -1.31
N TRP A 18 10.14 6.06 -1.34
CA TRP A 18 10.94 6.03 -0.14
C TRP A 18 11.33 7.46 0.26
N THR A 19 10.82 7.90 1.42
CA THR A 19 10.75 9.33 1.73
C THR A 19 12.05 9.93 2.28
N LEU A 20 12.77 9.22 3.16
CA LEU A 20 13.94 9.79 3.84
C LEU A 20 15.04 8.77 4.11
N PRO A 21 16.31 9.09 3.80
CA PRO A 21 17.43 8.18 3.96
C PRO A 21 17.77 7.77 5.39
N GLN A 22 17.35 8.57 6.37
CA GLN A 22 17.53 8.28 7.79
C GLN A 22 16.48 7.29 8.33
N ASN A 23 15.36 7.10 7.62
CA ASN A 23 14.25 6.26 8.04
C ASN A 23 14.05 5.11 7.04
N TRP A 24 14.94 4.12 7.07
CA TRP A 24 14.91 2.90 6.23
C TRP A 24 13.63 2.07 6.31
N SER A 25 12.75 2.34 7.29
CA SER A 25 11.47 1.65 7.49
C SER A 25 10.23 2.44 7.06
N MET A 26 10.38 3.66 6.54
CA MET A 26 9.24 4.53 6.16
C MET A 26 9.16 4.74 4.66
N CYS A 27 8.02 4.36 4.09
CA CYS A 27 7.67 4.65 2.72
C CYS A 27 6.38 5.50 2.67
N SER A 28 6.30 6.42 1.73
CA SER A 28 5.14 7.26 1.47
C SER A 28 4.35 6.72 0.29
N CYS A 29 3.05 6.47 0.48
CA CYS A 29 2.16 6.03 -0.58
C CYS A 29 1.52 7.24 -1.27
N ASN A 30 1.73 7.38 -2.58
CA ASN A 30 1.21 8.51 -3.36
C ASN A 30 -0.32 8.50 -3.53
N ASP A 31 -0.97 7.32 -3.47
CA ASP A 31 -2.42 7.20 -3.68
C ASP A 31 -3.25 7.62 -2.45
N CYS A 32 -2.74 7.36 -1.24
CA CYS A 32 -3.48 7.60 0.00
C CYS A 32 -2.75 8.46 1.02
N SER A 33 -1.60 9.03 0.63
CA SER A 33 -0.71 9.86 1.44
C SER A 33 -0.30 9.19 2.76
N PHE A 34 -0.28 7.85 2.79
CA PHE A 34 0.12 7.09 3.96
C PHE A 34 1.63 7.01 4.03
N THR A 35 2.22 7.52 5.12
CA THR A 35 3.66 7.38 5.38
C THR A 35 3.88 6.38 6.49
N GLY A 36 4.62 5.30 6.21
CA GLY A 36 4.85 4.23 7.18
C GLY A 36 5.41 2.95 6.57
N PRO A 37 5.39 1.84 7.33
CA PRO A 37 5.87 0.56 6.86
C PRO A 37 4.95 -0.04 5.79
N VAL A 38 5.55 -0.71 4.82
CA VAL A 38 4.85 -1.43 3.75
C VAL A 38 4.70 -2.91 4.10
N ILE A 39 3.69 -3.57 3.52
CA ILE A 39 3.47 -5.00 3.74
C ILE A 39 3.74 -5.79 2.46
N GLU A 40 4.21 -7.01 2.59
CA GLU A 40 4.36 -7.95 1.47
C GLU A 40 3.12 -8.84 1.37
N ALA A 41 2.45 -8.81 0.23
CA ALA A 41 1.22 -9.58 0.03
C ALA A 41 1.09 -10.11 -1.40
N ASP A 42 0.35 -11.20 -1.56
CA ASP A 42 0.00 -11.74 -2.88
C ASP A 42 -0.95 -10.80 -3.65
N LYS A 43 -0.94 -10.92 -4.97
CA LYS A 43 -1.80 -10.17 -5.90
C LYS A 43 -3.30 -10.27 -5.55
N GLN A 44 -3.75 -11.40 -4.99
CA GLN A 44 -5.15 -11.57 -4.55
C GLN A 44 -5.48 -10.67 -3.34
N THR A 45 -4.55 -10.59 -2.38
CA THR A 45 -4.69 -9.74 -1.19
C THR A 45 -4.66 -8.26 -1.58
N GLN A 46 -3.76 -7.88 -2.49
CA GLN A 46 -3.72 -6.53 -3.06
C GLN A 46 -5.08 -6.11 -3.65
N LYS A 47 -5.67 -6.95 -4.51
CA LYS A 47 -6.99 -6.69 -5.11
C LYS A 47 -8.10 -6.56 -4.06
N LYS A 48 -8.09 -7.40 -3.02
CA LYS A 48 -9.06 -7.31 -1.91
C LYS A 48 -8.92 -5.98 -1.17
N LEU A 49 -7.70 -5.52 -0.93
CA LEU A 49 -7.42 -4.27 -0.22
C LEU A 49 -7.85 -3.04 -1.03
N GLN A 50 -7.52 -3.01 -2.32
CA GLN A 50 -7.98 -1.97 -3.26
C GLN A 50 -9.51 -1.88 -3.34
N LYS A 51 -10.20 -3.03 -3.43
CA LYS A 51 -11.68 -3.08 -3.42
C LYS A 51 -12.26 -2.54 -2.11
N LYS A 52 -11.67 -2.89 -0.96
CA LYS A 52 -12.11 -2.35 0.35
C LYS A 52 -11.89 -0.84 0.43
N TRP A 53 -10.77 -0.35 -0.07
CA TRP A 53 -10.45 1.08 -0.11
C TRP A 53 -11.43 1.86 -0.99
N ALA A 54 -11.68 1.38 -2.21
CA ALA A 54 -12.66 1.98 -3.12
C ALA A 54 -14.07 2.06 -2.50
N LYS A 55 -14.52 0.98 -1.86
CA LYS A 55 -15.80 0.96 -1.12
C LYS A 55 -15.84 1.97 0.03
N LYS A 56 -14.73 2.19 0.72
CA LYS A 56 -14.63 3.22 1.78
C LYS A 56 -14.68 4.64 1.21
N LYS A 57 -14.02 4.90 0.08
CA LYS A 57 -14.04 6.22 -0.58
C LYS A 57 -15.45 6.63 -1.03
N HIS A 58 -16.24 5.68 -1.54
CA HIS A 58 -17.62 5.94 -2.01
C HIS A 58 -18.67 6.14 -0.90
N LYS A 59 -18.30 5.95 0.37
CA LYS A 59 -19.23 6.05 1.51
C LYS A 59 -19.13 7.39 2.25
N LYS A 60 -18.42 8.36 1.68
CA LYS A 60 -18.23 9.72 2.19
C LYS A 60 -18.97 10.68 1.28
#